data_AF-A0A524KA61-F1
#
_entry.id   AF-A0A524KA61-F1
#
_cell.length_a   1.000
_cell.length_b   1.000
_cell.length_c   1.000
_cell.angle_alpha   90.00
_cell.angle_beta   90.00
_cell.angle_gamma   90.00
#
_symmetry.space_group_name_H-M   'P 1'
#
loop_
_entity.id
_entity.type
_entity.pdbx_description
1 polymer ?
#
loop_
_entity_poly.entity_id
_entity_poly.type
_entity_poly.pdbx_seq_one_letter_code
_entity_poly.pdbx_strand_id
1 'polypeptide(L)'
;MMRKGVQFAIIVSMASLAFLSGCSLFGDLELEAIDPPGDIPAFEFSVAADMRGYTGRFEFYGALQAMTGKGPGAFLLSPGDVDPPFAIESLVEAVLGSDFPWVPVVGNHEAETPADMNYLRGYFPGLSAVLDGYSGGPEKSNASCYSFSAGNIRIIVLNEYYDGESDIGTDPSSGGAGTIGTFLYTWLQDQLVADSSIYTIVVGHEPAYPQPDSLTGRLRHDGDSLDAHPAERDAFQELLESEDVDAYLFGHTHNYS
;
A
#
# COMPACT_ATOMS: atom_id res chain seq x y z
N MET A 1 -30.49 -0.53 -0.26
CA MET A 1 -29.20 -1.11 0.17
C MET A 1 -28.39 0.06 0.69
N MET A 2 -28.13 0.15 2.00
CA MET A 2 -27.33 1.23 2.57
C MET A 2 -25.88 1.02 2.11
N ARG A 3 -25.30 2.01 1.42
CA ARG A 3 -23.87 2.02 1.12
C ARG A 3 -23.11 2.27 2.42
N LYS A 4 -22.03 1.53 2.65
CA LYS A 4 -21.11 1.79 3.77
C LYS A 4 -20.52 3.19 3.59
N GLY A 5 -20.50 3.99 4.66
CA GLY A 5 -19.59 5.12 4.72
C GLY A 5 -18.20 4.57 5.03
N VAL A 6 -17.23 4.80 4.16
CA VAL A 6 -15.82 4.58 4.46
C VAL A 6 -15.24 5.94 4.82
N GLN A 7 -14.63 6.06 6.00
CA GLN A 7 -13.80 7.20 6.35
C GLN A 7 -12.36 6.74 6.42
N PHE A 8 -11.56 7.16 5.44
CA PHE A 8 -10.12 7.08 5.52
C PHE A 8 -9.60 8.40 6.11
N ALA A 9 -8.97 8.33 7.27
CA ALA A 9 -8.11 9.42 7.74
C ALA A 9 -6.68 9.14 7.22
N ILE A 10 -6.39 9.53 5.98
CA ILE A 10 -5.03 9.44 5.43
C ILE A 10 -4.23 10.65 5.91
N ILE A 11 -3.25 10.43 6.80
CA ILE A 11 -2.32 11.48 7.23
C ILE A 11 -1.11 11.45 6.31
N VAL A 12 -1.07 12.40 5.38
CA VAL A 12 0.09 12.63 4.52
C VAL A 12 1.08 13.55 5.24
N SER A 13 2.26 13.05 5.57
CA SER A 13 3.39 13.91 5.99
C SER A 13 4.25 14.22 4.77
N MET A 14 3.94 15.29 4.04
CA MET A 14 4.86 15.82 3.03
C MET A 14 5.82 16.80 3.69
N ALA A 15 7.11 16.46 3.69
CA ALA A 15 8.16 17.39 4.01
C ALA A 15 8.91 17.78 2.72
N SER A 16 8.53 18.92 2.17
CA SER A 16 9.32 19.68 1.20
C SER A 16 9.04 21.16 1.41
N LEU A 17 9.99 21.85 2.04
CA LEU A 17 9.90 23.26 2.42
C LEU A 17 10.21 24.17 1.22
N ALA A 18 9.35 25.14 0.92
CA ALA A 18 9.77 26.36 0.24
C ALA A 18 9.20 27.58 0.97
N PHE A 19 10.10 28.36 1.56
CA PHE A 19 9.85 29.67 2.14
C PHE A 19 9.25 30.62 1.07
N LEU A 20 8.05 31.13 1.29
CA LEU A 20 7.68 32.49 0.88
C LEU A 20 6.88 33.16 2.00
N SER A 21 7.50 34.20 2.54
CA SER A 21 6.96 35.08 3.57
C SER A 21 5.72 35.82 3.05
N GLY A 22 4.62 35.74 3.80
CA GLY A 22 3.57 36.75 3.81
C GLY A 22 2.50 36.63 2.72
N CYS A 23 1.55 35.72 2.90
CA CYS A 23 0.15 35.95 2.53
C CYS A 23 -0.75 34.95 3.27
N SER A 24 -1.53 35.44 4.24
CA SER A 24 -2.53 34.64 4.94
C SER A 24 -3.76 34.46 4.05
N LEU A 25 -3.78 33.37 3.29
CA LEU A 25 -4.96 32.86 2.58
C LEU A 25 -4.99 31.34 2.77
N PHE A 26 -5.15 30.88 4.01
CA PHE A 26 -5.63 29.54 4.29
C PHE A 26 -7.05 29.69 4.77
N GLY A 27 -8.01 29.35 3.90
CA GLY A 27 -9.32 28.93 4.38
C GLY A 27 -9.14 27.54 4.97
N ASP A 28 -9.53 27.37 6.23
CA ASP A 28 -9.57 26.08 6.89
C ASP A 28 -10.51 25.17 6.08
N LEU A 29 -9.93 24.18 5.38
CA LEU A 29 -10.70 23.06 4.86
C LEU A 29 -10.91 22.12 6.05
N GLU A 30 -11.91 22.42 6.89
CA GLU A 30 -12.42 21.43 7.84
C GLU A 30 -13.06 20.32 7.02
N LEU A 31 -12.37 19.18 6.88
CA LEU A 31 -13.05 17.92 6.58
C LEU A 31 -13.98 17.66 7.78
N GLU A 32 -15.28 17.90 7.61
CA GLU A 32 -16.27 17.45 8.59
C GLU A 32 -16.17 15.92 8.69
N ALA A 33 -15.59 15.44 9.78
CA ALA A 33 -15.71 14.06 10.19
C ALA A 33 -17.20 13.79 10.47
N ILE A 34 -17.88 13.14 9.52
CA ILE A 34 -19.23 12.61 9.74
C ILE A 34 -19.06 11.43 10.70
N ASP A 35 -19.44 11.58 11.97
CA ASP A 35 -19.43 10.45 12.92
C ASP A 35 -20.11 9.23 12.30
N PRO A 36 -19.44 8.05 12.25
CA PRO A 36 -20.04 6.86 11.68
C PRO A 36 -21.32 6.49 12.48
N PRO A 37 -22.36 5.98 11.81
CA PRO A 37 -23.58 5.60 12.49
C PRO A 37 -23.35 4.36 13.37
N GLY A 38 -23.14 4.57 14.67
CA GLY A 38 -23.12 3.56 15.73
C GLY A 38 -21.75 3.29 16.37
N ASP A 39 -21.77 2.59 17.52
CA ASP A 39 -20.61 2.13 18.31
C ASP A 39 -19.80 1.03 17.58
N ILE A 40 -19.48 1.21 16.30
CA ILE A 40 -18.50 0.35 15.62
C ILE A 40 -17.13 0.79 16.13
N PRO A 41 -16.33 -0.08 16.77
CA PRO A 41 -14.99 0.29 17.20
C PRO A 41 -14.19 0.80 16.00
N ALA A 42 -13.64 2.02 16.11
CA ALA A 42 -12.76 2.55 15.09
C ALA A 42 -11.55 1.62 14.94
N PHE A 43 -11.25 1.21 13.71
CA PHE A 43 -10.03 0.49 13.37
C PHE A 43 -9.14 1.43 12.57
N GLU A 44 -7.90 1.59 13.00
CA GLU A 44 -6.93 2.51 12.41
C GLU A 44 -5.64 1.77 12.09
N PHE A 45 -5.05 2.09 10.94
CA PHE A 45 -3.72 1.66 10.54
C PHE A 45 -3.07 2.77 9.72
N SER A 46 -1.74 2.76 9.65
CA SER A 46 -0.97 3.75 8.90
C SER A 46 -0.52 3.20 7.55
N VAL A 47 -0.38 4.08 6.56
CA VAL A 47 0.15 3.73 5.23
C VAL A 47 1.26 4.70 4.86
N ALA A 48 2.39 4.18 4.37
CA ALA A 48 3.46 4.98 3.77
C ALA A 48 4.26 4.14 2.78
N ALA A 49 4.52 4.65 1.59
CA ALA A 49 5.27 3.98 0.51
C ALA A 49 6.47 4.83 0.05
N ASP A 50 7.29 4.26 -0.85
CA ASP A 50 8.31 4.99 -1.62
C ASP A 50 9.38 5.69 -0.75
N MET A 51 9.68 5.12 0.42
CA MET A 51 10.69 5.64 1.34
C MET A 51 12.11 5.22 1.01
N ARG A 52 12.32 4.53 -0.13
CA ARG A 52 13.60 4.11 -0.67
C ARG A 52 14.76 5.06 -0.36
N GLY A 53 15.66 4.66 0.55
CA GLY A 53 16.83 5.47 0.94
C GLY A 53 16.53 6.86 1.55
N TYR A 54 15.26 7.25 1.69
CA TYR A 54 14.78 8.52 2.22
C TYR A 54 14.33 8.36 3.69
N THR A 55 15.27 7.96 4.55
CA THR A 55 15.05 7.73 5.99
C THR A 55 15.31 8.96 6.86
N GLY A 56 15.52 10.13 6.25
CA GLY A 56 15.87 11.37 6.93
C GLY A 56 14.71 12.01 7.70
N ARG A 57 15.06 13.02 8.51
CA ARG A 57 14.10 13.75 9.37
C ARG A 57 12.94 14.40 8.60
N PHE A 58 13.19 14.85 7.38
CA PHE A 58 12.22 15.49 6.50
C PHE A 58 11.64 14.50 5.48
N GLU A 59 11.76 13.20 5.76
CA GLU A 59 11.35 12.12 4.88
C GLU A 59 10.63 11.09 5.75
N PHE A 60 10.92 9.80 5.63
CA PHE A 60 10.18 8.75 6.31
C PHE A 60 10.26 8.81 7.85
N TYR A 61 11.41 9.22 8.43
CA TYR A 61 11.47 9.42 9.89
C TYR A 61 10.47 10.49 10.35
N GLY A 62 10.32 11.56 9.57
CA GLY A 62 9.34 12.61 9.84
C GLY A 62 7.91 12.08 9.82
N ALA A 63 7.59 11.22 8.85
CA ALA A 63 6.30 10.55 8.75
C ALA A 63 6.03 9.66 9.99
N LEU A 64 7.01 8.85 10.41
CA LEU A 64 6.88 8.01 11.62
C LEU A 64 6.69 8.86 12.89
N GLN A 65 7.39 9.99 13.02
CA GLN A 65 7.18 10.92 14.13
C GLN A 65 5.78 11.55 14.10
N ALA A 66 5.24 11.86 12.91
CA ALA A 66 3.87 12.33 12.79
C ALA A 66 2.84 11.26 13.20
N MET A 67 3.08 10.00 12.81
CA MET A 67 2.24 8.85 13.21
C MET A 67 2.23 8.66 14.73
N THR A 68 3.38 8.72 15.41
CA THR A 68 3.42 8.59 16.89
C THR A 68 2.63 9.70 17.59
N GLY A 69 2.62 10.92 17.05
CA GLY A 69 1.84 12.03 17.60
C GLY A 69 0.33 11.91 17.43
N LYS A 70 -0.14 11.09 16.49
CA LYS A 70 -1.57 10.91 16.16
C LYS A 70 -2.13 9.58 16.66
N GLY A 71 -1.28 8.58 16.83
CA GLY A 71 -1.66 7.19 17.00
C GLY A 71 -1.25 6.44 15.73
N PRO A 72 -0.25 5.54 15.78
CA PRO A 72 0.22 4.84 14.59
C PRO A 72 -0.75 3.78 14.05
N GLY A 73 -1.85 3.50 14.78
CA GLY A 73 -2.80 2.45 14.45
C GLY A 73 -2.30 1.06 14.84
N ALA A 74 -2.89 0.03 14.24
CA ALA A 74 -2.59 -1.37 14.55
C ALA A 74 -1.32 -1.91 13.86
N PHE A 75 -0.96 -1.37 12.70
CA PHE A 75 0.22 -1.72 11.90
C PHE A 75 0.56 -0.59 10.92
N LEU A 76 1.75 -0.68 10.31
CA LEU A 76 2.15 0.17 9.18
C LEU A 76 2.17 -0.67 7.91
N LEU A 77 1.35 -0.30 6.93
CA LEU A 77 1.35 -0.87 5.58
C LEU A 77 2.27 -0.04 4.67
N SER A 78 3.16 -0.71 3.95
CA SER A 78 4.08 -0.06 3.00
C SER A 78 3.91 -0.61 1.58
N PRO A 79 3.11 0.08 0.73
CA PRO A 79 2.91 -0.23 -0.70
C PRO A 79 4.16 -0.14 -1.59
N GLY A 80 5.23 -0.85 -1.27
CA GLY A 80 6.44 -1.00 -2.09
C GLY A 80 7.45 0.15 -2.02
N ASP A 81 8.60 -0.10 -2.64
CA ASP A 81 9.79 0.75 -2.69
C ASP A 81 10.28 1.12 -1.29
N VAL A 82 10.59 0.06 -0.54
CA VAL A 82 11.08 0.05 0.84
C VAL A 82 12.58 -0.27 0.91
N ASP A 83 13.32 -0.21 -0.19
CA ASP A 83 14.73 -0.57 -0.21
C ASP A 83 15.67 0.47 0.45
N PRO A 84 16.69 0.03 1.20
CA PRO A 84 16.88 -1.34 1.69
C PRO A 84 15.91 -1.65 2.85
N PRO A 85 15.17 -2.78 2.82
CA PRO A 85 14.09 -3.07 3.77
C PRO A 85 14.57 -3.17 5.22
N PHE A 86 15.80 -3.64 5.45
CA PHE A 86 16.42 -3.65 6.78
C PHE A 86 16.46 -2.26 7.44
N ALA A 87 16.77 -1.21 6.65
CA ALA A 87 16.86 0.14 7.19
C ALA A 87 15.48 0.71 7.52
N ILE A 88 14.47 0.36 6.71
CA ILE A 88 13.08 0.75 6.93
C ILE A 88 12.53 0.05 8.18
N GLU A 89 12.69 -1.27 8.30
CA GLU A 89 12.29 -2.04 9.49
C GLU A 89 12.96 -1.48 10.75
N SER A 90 14.29 -1.32 10.73
CA SER A 90 15.05 -0.79 11.88
C SER A 90 14.51 0.56 12.35
N LEU A 91 14.07 1.41 11.42
CA LEU A 91 13.50 2.71 11.74
C LEU A 91 12.10 2.60 12.30
N VAL A 92 11.27 1.71 11.75
CA VAL A 92 9.93 1.41 12.28
C VAL A 92 10.05 0.88 13.71
N GLU A 93 10.92 -0.09 13.96
CA GLU A 93 11.15 -0.64 15.30
C GLU A 93 11.64 0.44 16.28
N ALA A 94 12.55 1.32 15.85
CA ALA A 94 13.09 2.38 16.69
C ALA A 94 12.06 3.46 17.06
N VAL A 95 11.08 3.73 16.20
CA VAL A 95 10.12 4.82 16.37
C VAL A 95 8.75 4.34 16.88
N LEU A 96 8.23 3.25 16.33
CA LEU A 96 6.91 2.69 16.64
C LEU A 96 6.98 1.51 17.63
N GLY A 97 8.18 0.92 17.81
CA GLY A 97 8.44 -0.18 18.72
C GLY A 97 8.71 -1.50 18.00
N SER A 98 9.56 -2.36 18.58
CA SER A 98 9.96 -3.63 17.98
C SER A 98 8.81 -4.64 17.79
N ASP A 99 7.74 -4.50 18.58
CA ASP A 99 6.55 -5.35 18.47
C ASP A 99 5.49 -4.75 17.53
N PHE A 100 5.76 -3.58 16.93
CA PHE A 100 4.82 -2.91 16.03
C PHE A 100 4.86 -3.56 14.64
N PRO A 101 3.75 -4.14 14.13
CA PRO A 101 3.78 -4.85 12.86
C PRO A 101 4.03 -3.91 11.68
N TRP A 102 4.99 -4.28 10.84
CA TRP A 102 5.25 -3.65 9.55
C TRP A 102 4.89 -4.62 8.42
N VAL A 103 4.05 -4.16 7.49
CA VAL A 103 3.47 -4.95 6.40
C VAL A 103 4.03 -4.40 5.08
N PRO A 104 5.18 -4.90 4.60
CA PRO A 104 5.75 -4.50 3.33
C PRO A 104 5.02 -5.18 2.16
N VAL A 105 4.88 -4.41 1.08
CA VAL A 105 4.50 -4.86 -0.27
C VAL A 105 5.75 -4.79 -1.14
N VAL A 106 5.83 -5.62 -2.18
CA VAL A 106 6.96 -5.61 -3.12
C VAL A 106 6.72 -4.53 -4.18
N GLY A 107 7.65 -3.57 -4.28
CA GLY A 107 7.74 -2.62 -5.40
C GLY A 107 8.79 -3.02 -6.43
N ASN A 108 8.95 -2.22 -7.49
CA ASN A 108 9.92 -2.52 -8.54
C ASN A 108 11.35 -2.53 -7.98
N HIS A 109 11.67 -1.69 -7.00
CA HIS A 109 13.02 -1.64 -6.46
C HIS A 109 13.38 -2.84 -5.58
N GLU A 110 12.38 -3.45 -4.91
CA GLU A 110 12.57 -4.76 -4.29
C GLU A 110 12.78 -5.84 -5.34
N ALA A 111 11.91 -5.90 -6.36
CA ALA A 111 11.95 -6.94 -7.39
C ALA A 111 13.27 -6.93 -8.20
N GLU A 112 13.85 -5.74 -8.44
CA GLU A 112 15.13 -5.54 -9.12
C GLU A 112 16.34 -6.06 -8.31
N THR A 113 16.21 -6.12 -6.98
CA THR A 113 17.35 -6.32 -6.08
C THR A 113 17.23 -7.64 -5.29
N PRO A 114 18.01 -8.68 -5.64
CA PRO A 114 17.93 -9.97 -4.96
C PRO A 114 18.18 -9.93 -3.45
N ALA A 115 18.98 -8.98 -2.97
CA ALA A 115 19.24 -8.81 -1.54
C ALA A 115 17.98 -8.37 -0.77
N ASP A 116 17.19 -7.47 -1.35
CA ASP A 116 15.98 -6.93 -0.73
C ASP A 116 14.89 -8.00 -0.70
N MET A 117 14.69 -8.72 -1.81
CA MET A 117 13.77 -9.86 -1.82
C MET A 117 14.18 -11.00 -0.89
N ASN A 118 15.48 -11.29 -0.77
CA ASN A 118 15.96 -12.28 0.20
C ASN A 118 15.68 -11.84 1.64
N TYR A 119 15.80 -10.54 1.92
CA TYR A 119 15.45 -9.98 3.22
C TYR A 119 13.96 -10.13 3.52
N LEU A 120 13.09 -9.68 2.60
CA LEU A 120 11.63 -9.74 2.78
C LEU A 120 11.13 -11.17 2.94
N ARG A 121 11.64 -12.13 2.13
CA ARG A 121 11.32 -13.56 2.29
C ARG A 121 11.76 -14.11 3.66
N GLY A 122 12.85 -13.58 4.23
CA GLY A 122 13.35 -13.96 5.56
C GLY A 122 12.59 -13.31 6.71
N TYR A 123 12.09 -12.09 6.51
CA TYR A 123 11.24 -11.35 7.46
C TYR A 123 9.84 -11.98 7.58
N PHE A 124 9.29 -12.43 6.46
CA PHE A 124 7.91 -12.85 6.32
C PHE A 124 7.41 -13.94 7.30
N PRO A 125 8.19 -14.99 7.66
CA PRO A 125 7.75 -15.97 8.66
C PRO A 125 7.42 -15.36 10.02
N GLY A 126 8.11 -14.28 10.42
CA GLY A 126 7.80 -13.54 11.64
C GLY A 126 6.51 -12.75 11.52
N LEU A 127 6.33 -12.04 10.40
CA LEU A 127 5.12 -11.27 10.13
C LEU A 127 3.87 -12.16 10.05
N SER A 128 3.91 -13.22 9.24
CA SER A 128 2.76 -14.13 9.07
C SER A 128 2.32 -14.80 10.38
N ALA A 129 3.22 -14.97 11.35
CA ALA A 129 2.90 -15.52 12.66
C ALA A 129 2.09 -14.55 13.55
N VAL A 130 2.08 -13.25 13.24
CA VAL A 130 1.35 -12.22 14.00
C VAL A 130 0.13 -11.65 13.28
N LEU A 131 -0.05 -11.98 11.99
CA LEU A 131 -1.22 -11.55 11.21
C LEU A 131 -2.40 -12.52 11.42
N ASP A 132 -3.55 -11.97 11.85
CA ASP A 132 -4.77 -12.76 12.02
C ASP A 132 -5.38 -13.15 10.67
N GLY A 133 -6.00 -14.32 10.59
CA GLY A 133 -6.62 -14.79 9.35
C GLY A 133 -5.65 -14.91 8.16
N TYR A 134 -4.35 -15.05 8.40
CA TYR A 134 -3.33 -15.15 7.37
C TYR A 134 -3.65 -16.25 6.34
N SER A 135 -3.59 -15.89 5.06
CA SER A 135 -3.70 -16.79 3.92
C SER A 135 -2.61 -16.46 2.91
N GLY A 136 -1.72 -17.43 2.64
CA GLY A 136 -0.61 -17.25 1.73
C GLY A 136 -1.03 -17.19 0.26
N GLY A 137 -0.20 -16.51 -0.52
CA GLY A 137 -0.31 -16.43 -1.97
C GLY A 137 -0.01 -17.75 -2.70
N PRO A 138 -0.02 -17.70 -4.03
CA PRO A 138 0.38 -18.82 -4.88
C PRO A 138 1.78 -19.37 -4.57
N GLU A 139 2.07 -20.55 -5.13
CA GLU A 139 3.40 -21.13 -5.00
C GLU A 139 4.47 -20.12 -5.46
N LYS A 140 5.56 -20.03 -4.68
CA LYS A 140 6.71 -19.12 -4.90
C LYS A 140 6.43 -17.63 -4.68
N SER A 141 5.22 -17.23 -4.32
CA SER A 141 4.89 -15.85 -3.93
C SER A 141 4.23 -15.76 -2.57
N ASN A 142 4.21 -16.83 -1.78
CA ASN A 142 3.57 -16.85 -0.45
C ASN A 142 4.12 -15.81 0.54
N ALA A 143 5.32 -15.28 0.31
CA ALA A 143 5.93 -14.21 1.12
C ALA A 143 5.73 -12.79 0.55
N SER A 144 5.12 -12.66 -0.63
CA SER A 144 4.95 -11.39 -1.35
C SER A 144 3.52 -11.15 -1.82
N CYS A 145 2.72 -12.21 -1.95
CA CYS A 145 1.27 -12.21 -2.15
C CYS A 145 0.67 -12.90 -0.91
N TYR A 146 -0.27 -12.25 -0.23
CA TYR A 146 -0.95 -12.83 0.93
C TYR A 146 -2.17 -12.00 1.29
N SER A 147 -3.05 -12.56 2.12
CA SER A 147 -4.14 -11.82 2.74
C SER A 147 -4.17 -12.05 4.25
N PHE A 148 -4.78 -11.11 4.97
CA PHE A 148 -4.99 -11.20 6.41
C PHE A 148 -6.21 -10.37 6.83
N SER A 149 -6.65 -10.59 8.06
CA SER A 149 -7.75 -9.87 8.69
C SER A 149 -7.21 -8.90 9.74
N ALA A 150 -7.82 -7.72 9.82
CA ALA A 150 -7.52 -6.71 10.80
C ALA A 150 -8.82 -6.02 11.25
N GLY A 151 -9.34 -6.42 12.41
CA GLY A 151 -10.69 -6.02 12.84
C GLY A 151 -11.76 -6.52 11.86
N ASN A 152 -12.55 -5.61 11.30
CA ASN A 152 -13.55 -5.89 10.26
C ASN A 152 -13.04 -5.61 8.84
N ILE A 153 -11.72 -5.56 8.64
CA ILE A 153 -11.08 -5.31 7.36
C ILE A 153 -10.35 -6.59 6.91
N ARG A 154 -10.52 -6.96 5.64
CA ARG A 154 -9.66 -7.91 4.92
C ARG A 154 -8.68 -7.12 4.07
N ILE A 155 -7.40 -7.43 4.21
CA ILE A 155 -6.32 -6.82 3.43
C ILE A 155 -5.73 -7.90 2.54
N ILE A 156 -5.63 -7.61 1.24
CA ILE A 156 -5.04 -8.49 0.23
C ILE A 156 -3.84 -7.76 -0.36
N VAL A 157 -2.64 -8.29 -0.10
CA VAL A 157 -1.37 -7.79 -0.59
C VAL A 157 -1.00 -8.52 -1.87
N LEU A 158 -0.77 -7.75 -2.93
CA LEU A 158 -0.34 -8.21 -4.24
C LEU A 158 1.17 -7.99 -4.42
N ASN A 159 1.80 -8.87 -5.20
CA ASN A 159 3.09 -8.61 -5.83
C ASN A 159 2.86 -8.59 -7.34
N GLU A 160 2.87 -7.40 -7.93
CA GLU A 160 2.64 -7.17 -9.37
C GLU A 160 3.81 -7.64 -10.24
N TYR A 161 4.90 -8.09 -9.61
CA TYR A 161 6.05 -8.73 -10.23
C TYR A 161 6.01 -10.26 -10.06
N TYR A 162 4.86 -10.83 -9.68
CA TYR A 162 4.64 -12.27 -9.71
C TYR A 162 4.13 -12.73 -11.08
N ASP A 163 4.91 -13.55 -11.78
CA ASP A 163 4.59 -14.02 -13.14
C ASP A 163 4.04 -15.46 -13.20
N GLY A 164 3.80 -16.10 -12.05
CA GLY A 164 3.44 -17.52 -11.95
C GLY A 164 4.62 -18.45 -11.68
N GLU A 165 5.85 -17.99 -11.96
CA GLU A 165 7.07 -18.77 -11.83
C GLU A 165 8.07 -18.19 -10.82
N SER A 166 8.00 -16.88 -10.59
CA SER A 166 8.84 -16.12 -9.68
C SER A 166 8.10 -14.89 -9.15
N ASP A 167 8.41 -14.48 -7.93
CA ASP A 167 8.00 -13.24 -7.25
C ASP A 167 8.87 -12.02 -7.63
N ILE A 168 9.61 -12.10 -8.73
CA ILE A 168 10.48 -11.04 -9.30
C ILE A 168 10.43 -11.02 -10.84
N GLY A 169 9.38 -11.60 -11.42
CA GLY A 169 9.16 -11.67 -12.86
C GLY A 169 8.67 -10.34 -13.42
N THR A 170 9.59 -9.41 -13.67
CA THR A 170 9.31 -8.15 -14.35
C THR A 170 9.17 -8.36 -15.86
N ASP A 171 8.26 -7.61 -16.51
CA ASP A 171 8.19 -7.58 -17.97
C ASP A 171 9.19 -6.54 -18.53
N PRO A 172 10.29 -6.97 -19.18
CA PRO A 172 11.25 -6.02 -19.75
C PRO A 172 10.69 -5.25 -20.96
N SER A 173 9.59 -5.70 -21.56
CA SER A 173 8.98 -5.06 -22.73
C SER A 173 8.12 -3.84 -22.37
N SER A 174 7.68 -3.75 -21.10
CA SER A 174 6.96 -2.60 -20.53
C SER A 174 7.89 -1.64 -19.75
N GLY A 175 9.21 -1.80 -19.87
CA GLY A 175 10.15 -1.01 -19.07
C GLY A 175 10.26 -1.45 -17.61
N GLY A 176 9.75 -2.63 -17.27
CA GLY A 176 9.75 -3.17 -15.91
C GLY A 176 8.44 -2.97 -15.16
N ALA A 177 7.42 -2.38 -15.80
CA ALA A 177 6.10 -2.20 -15.19
C ALA A 177 5.52 -3.54 -14.72
N GLY A 178 4.98 -3.54 -13.51
CA GLY A 178 4.22 -4.63 -12.92
C GLY A 178 2.97 -4.95 -13.74
N THR A 179 2.39 -6.11 -13.49
CA THR A 179 1.20 -6.57 -14.21
C THR A 179 0.30 -7.41 -13.33
N ILE A 180 -1.01 -7.29 -13.57
CA ILE A 180 -2.00 -8.22 -13.02
C ILE A 180 -2.19 -9.37 -14.02
N GLY A 181 -1.11 -10.12 -14.23
CA GLY A 181 -1.09 -11.26 -15.13
C GLY A 181 -2.04 -12.38 -14.68
N THR A 182 -2.28 -13.36 -15.56
CA THR A 182 -3.30 -14.40 -15.33
C THR A 182 -3.18 -15.11 -13.98
N PHE A 183 -1.96 -15.45 -13.54
CA PHE A 183 -1.78 -16.16 -12.27
C PHE A 183 -2.14 -15.32 -11.06
N LEU A 184 -1.72 -14.05 -11.03
CA LEU A 184 -2.05 -13.13 -9.95
C LEU A 184 -3.54 -12.79 -9.95
N TYR A 185 -4.12 -12.56 -11.14
CA TYR A 185 -5.54 -12.31 -11.33
C TYR A 185 -6.40 -13.46 -10.78
N THR A 186 -6.11 -14.70 -11.17
CA THR A 186 -6.88 -15.87 -10.71
C THR A 186 -6.76 -16.05 -9.20
N TRP A 187 -5.57 -15.86 -8.63
CA TRP A 187 -5.42 -15.93 -7.18
C TRP A 187 -6.19 -14.82 -6.45
N LEU A 188 -6.13 -13.58 -6.94
CA LEU A 188 -6.89 -12.48 -6.36
C LEU A 188 -8.39 -12.76 -6.42
N GLN A 189 -8.89 -13.24 -7.56
CA GLN A 189 -10.29 -13.65 -7.71
C GLN A 189 -10.68 -14.71 -6.67
N ASP A 190 -9.81 -15.68 -6.37
CA ASP A 190 -10.07 -16.69 -5.33
C ASP A 190 -10.02 -16.12 -3.90
N GLN A 191 -9.27 -15.04 -3.66
CA GLN A 191 -9.24 -14.34 -2.36
C GLN A 191 -10.45 -13.43 -2.15
N LEU A 192 -11.01 -12.92 -3.25
CA LEU A 192 -12.19 -12.07 -3.24
C LEU A 192 -13.42 -12.97 -3.06
N VAL A 193 -14.06 -12.80 -1.91
CA VAL A 193 -15.36 -13.38 -1.64
C VAL A 193 -16.20 -12.22 -1.15
N ALA A 194 -17.14 -11.77 -1.98
CA ALA A 194 -18.06 -10.70 -1.63
C ALA A 194 -18.75 -10.98 -0.28
N ASP A 195 -18.37 -10.20 0.74
CA ASP A 195 -18.97 -10.22 2.06
C ASP A 195 -19.21 -8.78 2.51
N SER A 196 -20.46 -8.35 2.40
CA SER A 196 -20.88 -7.00 2.78
C SER A 196 -20.73 -6.68 4.27
N SER A 197 -20.32 -7.62 5.13
CA SER A 197 -20.05 -7.35 6.55
C SER A 197 -18.60 -6.94 6.84
N ILE A 198 -17.68 -7.09 5.88
CA ILE A 198 -16.25 -6.74 6.00
C ILE A 198 -15.86 -5.65 5.00
N TYR A 199 -14.89 -4.81 5.33
CA TYR A 199 -14.24 -3.94 4.35
C TYR A 199 -13.13 -4.73 3.64
N THR A 200 -13.03 -4.64 2.32
CA THR A 200 -11.97 -5.29 1.55
C THR A 200 -11.04 -4.24 0.95
N ILE A 201 -9.76 -4.33 1.29
CA ILE A 201 -8.71 -3.45 0.78
C ILE A 201 -7.71 -4.31 0.01
N VAL A 202 -7.47 -3.96 -1.24
CA VAL A 202 -6.40 -4.54 -2.06
C VAL A 202 -5.22 -3.58 -2.07
N VAL A 203 -4.01 -4.11 -2.01
CA VAL A 203 -2.78 -3.32 -1.93
C VAL A 203 -1.78 -3.85 -2.94
N GLY A 204 -1.27 -2.99 -3.81
CA GLY A 204 -0.18 -3.25 -4.73
C GLY A 204 0.85 -2.13 -4.66
N HIS A 205 1.85 -2.12 -5.54
CA HIS A 205 2.81 -1.02 -5.60
C HIS A 205 2.44 -0.03 -6.69
N GLU A 206 2.13 -0.51 -7.88
CA GLU A 206 1.86 0.30 -9.06
C GLU A 206 0.38 0.71 -9.16
N PRO A 207 0.10 1.97 -9.56
CA PRO A 207 -1.26 2.42 -9.78
C PRO A 207 -1.89 1.76 -11.02
N ALA A 208 -3.18 1.42 -10.93
CA ALA A 208 -4.00 1.09 -12.10
C ALA A 208 -4.21 2.29 -13.04
N TYR A 209 -4.27 3.48 -12.44
CA TYR A 209 -4.47 4.76 -13.11
C TYR A 209 -3.64 5.83 -12.38
N PRO A 210 -2.38 6.08 -12.78
CA PRO A 210 -1.59 7.17 -12.23
C PRO A 210 -2.36 8.49 -12.28
N GLN A 211 -2.47 9.17 -11.14
CA GLN A 211 -3.15 10.45 -11.02
C GLN A 211 -2.15 11.58 -10.73
N PRO A 212 -2.47 12.82 -11.12
CA PRO A 212 -1.68 13.97 -10.70
C PRO A 212 -1.69 14.13 -9.18
N ASP A 213 -0.56 14.55 -8.62
CA ASP A 213 -0.48 14.95 -7.22
C ASP A 213 -1.54 16.01 -6.88
N SER A 214 -2.31 15.77 -5.82
CA SER A 214 -3.45 16.58 -5.39
C SER A 214 -3.09 18.02 -5.03
N LEU A 215 -1.83 18.29 -4.65
CA LEU A 215 -1.36 19.61 -4.28
C LEU A 215 -0.64 20.33 -5.44
N THR A 216 0.24 19.62 -6.14
CA THR A 216 1.15 20.21 -7.13
C THR A 216 0.70 20.00 -8.57
N GLY A 217 -0.24 19.08 -8.82
CA GLY A 217 -0.69 18.67 -10.16
C GLY A 217 0.37 17.90 -10.94
N ARG A 218 1.47 17.48 -10.31
CA ARG A 218 2.53 16.70 -10.95
C ARG A 218 2.03 15.30 -11.27
N LEU A 219 1.97 14.94 -12.55
CA LEU A 219 1.75 13.56 -12.99
C LEU A 219 3.09 12.83 -13.11
N ARG A 220 3.15 11.59 -12.62
CA ARG A 220 4.26 10.68 -12.83
C ARG A 220 3.73 9.30 -13.14
N HIS A 221 4.59 8.51 -13.76
CA HIS A 221 4.37 7.10 -14.03
C HIS A 221 3.17 6.80 -14.94
N ASP A 222 2.83 7.77 -15.80
CA ASP A 222 1.81 7.66 -16.84
C ASP A 222 2.35 6.82 -18.00
N GLY A 223 1.76 5.64 -18.20
CA GLY A 223 2.13 4.66 -19.22
C GLY A 223 3.31 3.75 -18.87
N ASP A 224 3.81 3.79 -17.63
CA ASP A 224 4.85 2.87 -17.13
C ASP A 224 4.48 2.19 -15.79
N SER A 225 3.19 2.22 -15.43
CA SER A 225 2.60 1.44 -14.34
C SER A 225 1.75 0.29 -14.89
N LEU A 226 0.74 -0.19 -14.15
CA LEU A 226 -0.24 -1.16 -14.67
C LEU A 226 -0.94 -0.67 -15.95
N ASP A 227 -1.01 0.64 -16.19
CA ASP A 227 -1.55 1.24 -17.42
C ASP A 227 -0.69 0.99 -18.67
N ALA A 228 0.53 0.48 -18.52
CA ALA A 228 1.33 -0.11 -19.60
C ALA A 228 0.69 -1.40 -20.16
N HIS A 229 -0.16 -2.06 -19.37
CA HIS A 229 -0.88 -3.31 -19.70
C HIS A 229 -2.40 -3.09 -19.66
N PRO A 230 -2.97 -2.32 -20.61
CA PRO A 230 -4.34 -1.82 -20.48
C PRO A 230 -5.41 -2.92 -20.40
N ALA A 231 -5.21 -4.07 -21.04
CA ALA A 231 -6.19 -5.16 -21.00
C ALA A 231 -6.23 -5.82 -19.61
N GLU A 232 -5.06 -6.10 -19.03
CA GLU A 232 -4.89 -6.66 -17.70
C GLU A 232 -5.36 -5.68 -16.62
N ARG A 233 -5.03 -4.39 -16.78
CA ARG A 233 -5.48 -3.30 -15.90
C ARG A 233 -7.00 -3.15 -15.91
N ASP A 234 -7.62 -3.11 -17.09
CA ASP A 234 -9.08 -2.99 -17.22
C ASP A 234 -9.78 -4.20 -16.56
N ALA A 235 -9.26 -5.41 -16.79
CA ALA A 235 -9.79 -6.61 -16.16
C ALA A 235 -9.63 -6.59 -14.63
N PHE A 236 -8.50 -6.09 -14.12
CA PHE A 236 -8.27 -5.91 -12.70
C PHE A 236 -9.28 -4.95 -12.08
N GLN A 237 -9.50 -3.78 -12.69
CA GLN A 237 -10.52 -2.84 -12.22
C GLN A 237 -11.92 -3.47 -12.22
N GLU A 238 -12.31 -4.14 -13.31
CA GLU A 238 -13.60 -4.82 -13.39
C GLU A 238 -13.77 -5.85 -12.28
N LEU A 239 -12.71 -6.61 -11.97
CA LEU A 239 -12.71 -7.55 -10.84
C LEU A 239 -12.95 -6.84 -9.51
N LEU A 240 -12.20 -5.79 -9.20
CA LEU A 240 -12.34 -5.03 -7.95
C LEU A 240 -13.76 -4.44 -7.80
N GLU A 241 -14.31 -3.88 -8.87
CA GLU A 241 -15.67 -3.34 -8.88
C GLU A 241 -16.73 -4.44 -8.74
N SER A 242 -16.57 -5.58 -9.40
CA SER A 242 -17.55 -6.67 -9.38
C SER A 242 -17.62 -7.42 -8.05
N GLU A 243 -16.51 -7.42 -7.29
CA GLU A 243 -16.40 -8.07 -5.98
C GLU A 243 -16.58 -7.09 -4.80
N ASP A 244 -17.08 -5.88 -5.08
CA ASP A 244 -17.33 -4.83 -4.08
C ASP A 244 -16.08 -4.49 -3.22
N VAL A 245 -14.89 -4.41 -3.83
CA VAL A 245 -13.67 -3.97 -3.13
C VAL A 245 -13.79 -2.49 -2.76
N ASP A 246 -13.52 -2.17 -1.49
CA ASP A 246 -13.73 -0.82 -0.95
C ASP A 246 -12.58 0.15 -1.30
N ALA A 247 -11.35 -0.35 -1.42
CA ALA A 247 -10.20 0.45 -1.82
C ALA A 247 -9.07 -0.36 -2.46
N TYR A 248 -8.35 0.29 -3.38
CA TYR A 248 -7.04 -0.12 -3.86
C TYR A 248 -6.00 0.90 -3.40
N LEU A 249 -4.98 0.45 -2.66
CA LEU A 249 -3.89 1.29 -2.14
C LEU A 249 -2.58 0.96 -2.86
N PHE A 250 -1.82 1.99 -3.22
CA PHE A 250 -0.59 1.86 -4.01
C PHE A 250 0.42 2.98 -3.69
N GLY A 251 1.66 2.80 -4.16
CA GLY A 251 2.77 3.76 -4.07
C GLY A 251 3.19 4.22 -5.47
N HIS A 252 4.48 4.09 -5.77
CA HIS A 252 5.17 4.24 -7.07
C HIS A 252 5.18 5.66 -7.65
N THR A 253 4.08 6.39 -7.52
CA THR A 253 3.93 7.74 -8.09
C THR A 253 4.70 8.80 -7.32
N HIS A 254 5.19 8.51 -6.11
CA HIS A 254 5.77 9.48 -5.16
C HIS A 254 4.93 10.78 -5.05
N ASN A 255 3.61 10.63 -5.14
CA ASN A 255 2.60 11.68 -5.11
C ASN A 255 1.49 11.25 -4.16
N TYR A 256 0.64 12.20 -3.74
CA TYR A 256 -0.63 11.88 -3.08
C TYR A 256 -1.79 12.31 -3.96
N SER A 257 -2.68 11.36 -4.32
CA SER A 257 -3.80 11.57 -5.24
C SER A 257 -5.08 10.92 -4.74
#